data_AF-A0A936ELL4-F1
#
_entry.id   AF-A0A936ELL4-F1
#
_cell.length_a   1.000
_cell.length_b   1.000
_cell.length_c   1.000
_cell.angle_alpha   90.00
_cell.angle_beta   90.00
_cell.angle_gamma   90.00
#
_symmetry.space_group_name_H-M   'P 1'
#
loop_
_entity.id
_entity.type
_entity.pdbx_description
1 polymer ?
#
loop_
_entity_poly.entity_id
_entity_poly.type
_entity_poly.pdbx_seq_one_letter_code
_entity_poly.pdbx_strand_id
1 'polypeptide(L)'
;MFVKYLHWLGLAASLTLMVSCFLPWTYHADLNQSFTGFYSYDNHYGKPGKFLIFFGTVVLVLMILPKVWAKRTNLFVCAFTAAYSVKTFILLASCYNNYCPQKLFSLYLMVACAVVMLVASVFPNAKITAPK
;
A
#
# COMPACT_ATOMS: atom_id res chain seq x y z
N MET A 1 -7.12 0.44 25.13
CA MET A 1 -7.59 -0.67 24.26
C MET A 1 -7.55 -0.31 22.78
N PHE A 2 -8.05 0.86 22.37
CA PHE A 2 -8.03 1.37 20.99
C PHE A 2 -6.69 1.22 20.25
N VAL A 3 -5.59 1.62 20.89
CA VAL A 3 -4.23 1.57 20.30
C VAL A 3 -3.71 0.14 20.01
N LYS A 4 -4.25 -0.87 20.70
CA LYS A 4 -3.92 -2.28 20.42
C LYS A 4 -4.65 -2.74 19.16
N TYR A 5 -5.91 -2.35 18.99
CA TYR A 5 -6.67 -2.64 17.77
C TYR A 5 -6.07 -1.95 16.54
N LEU A 6 -5.62 -0.69 16.65
CA LEU A 6 -4.95 0.00 15.53
C LEU A 6 -3.65 -0.69 15.10
N HIS A 7 -2.87 -1.23 16.05
CA HIS A 7 -1.64 -1.95 15.73
C HIS A 7 -1.94 -3.24 14.94
N TRP A 8 -2.90 -4.04 15.40
CA TRP A 8 -3.35 -5.24 14.67
C TRP A 8 -3.94 -4.90 13.30
N LEU A 9 -4.70 -3.81 13.22
CA LEU A 9 -5.33 -3.35 11.99
C LEU A 9 -4.28 -2.87 10.98
N GLY A 10 -3.25 -2.13 11.41
CA GLY A 10 -2.12 -1.75 10.57
C GLY A 10 -1.33 -2.95 10.04
N LEU A 11 -1.12 -3.96 10.88
CA LEU A 11 -0.43 -5.19 10.51
C LEU A 11 -1.25 -6.00 9.49
N ALA A 12 -2.56 -6.15 9.73
CA ALA A 12 -3.48 -6.76 8.77
C ALA A 12 -3.52 -5.98 7.44
N ALA A 13 -3.56 -4.66 7.48
CA ALA A 13 -3.57 -3.81 6.29
C ALA A 13 -2.30 -3.97 5.45
N SER A 14 -1.12 -4.11 6.09
CA SER A 14 0.14 -4.35 5.38
C SER A 14 0.14 -5.70 4.64
N LEU A 15 -0.42 -6.75 5.25
CA LEU A 15 -0.58 -8.06 4.63
C LEU A 15 -1.57 -8.01 3.46
N THR A 16 -2.72 -7.38 3.67
CA THR A 16 -3.75 -7.23 2.62
C THR A 16 -3.24 -6.40 1.45
N LEU A 17 -2.40 -5.38 1.68
CA LEU A 17 -1.78 -4.60 0.60
C LEU A 17 -0.87 -5.47 -0.27
N MET A 18 -0.08 -6.36 0.34
CA MET A 18 0.76 -7.32 -0.41
C MET A 18 -0.08 -8.30 -1.21
N VAL A 19 -1.16 -8.84 -0.64
CA VAL A 19 -2.10 -9.71 -1.36
C VAL A 19 -2.77 -8.96 -2.51
N SER A 20 -3.19 -7.72 -2.29
CA SER A 20 -3.84 -6.88 -3.31
C SER A 20 -2.96 -6.68 -4.55
N CYS A 21 -1.63 -6.68 -4.41
CA CYS A 21 -0.72 -6.54 -5.55
C CYS A 21 -0.78 -7.70 -6.55
N PHE A 22 -1.23 -8.89 -6.13
CA PHE A 22 -1.41 -10.05 -7.00
C PHE A 22 -2.79 -10.11 -7.66
N LEU A 23 -3.75 -9.32 -7.18
CA LEU A 23 -5.10 -9.27 -7.75
C LEU A 23 -5.12 -8.36 -9.00
N PRO A 24 -6.06 -8.59 -9.93
CA PRO A 24 -6.22 -7.75 -11.12
C PRO A 24 -6.77 -6.38 -10.71
N TRP A 25 -6.04 -5.32 -11.01
CA TRP A 25 -6.33 -3.92 -10.65
C TRP A 25 -7.19 -3.20 -11.67
N THR A 26 -6.85 -3.37 -12.95
CA THR A 26 -7.61 -2.77 -14.05
C THR A 26 -7.81 -3.79 -15.16
N TYR A 27 -8.93 -3.65 -15.87
CA TYR A 27 -9.18 -4.41 -17.09
C TYR A 27 -9.16 -3.45 -18.29
N HIS A 28 -8.33 -3.78 -19.27
CA HIS A 28 -8.09 -3.01 -20.48
C HIS A 28 -8.83 -3.69 -21.65
N ALA A 29 -9.90 -3.07 -22.15
CA ALA A 29 -10.79 -3.65 -23.15
C ALA A 29 -10.19 -3.66 -24.58
N ASP A 30 -9.22 -2.80 -24.84
CA ASP A 30 -8.41 -2.76 -26.07
C ASP A 30 -7.54 -4.01 -26.22
N LEU A 31 -6.95 -4.48 -25.13
CA LEU A 31 -6.05 -5.63 -25.10
C LEU A 31 -6.73 -6.92 -24.61
N ASN A 32 -7.96 -6.82 -24.10
CA ASN A 32 -8.68 -7.88 -23.39
C ASN A 32 -7.85 -8.57 -22.29
N GLN A 33 -7.03 -7.77 -21.59
CA GLN A 33 -6.15 -8.26 -20.52
C GLN A 33 -6.36 -7.48 -19.23
N SER A 34 -6.18 -8.17 -18.11
CA SER A 34 -6.18 -7.57 -16.78
C SER A 34 -4.76 -7.25 -16.34
N PHE A 35 -4.55 -6.01 -15.90
CA PHE A 35 -3.27 -5.59 -15.33
C PHE A 35 -3.29 -5.81 -13.82
N THR A 36 -2.15 -6.26 -13.30
CA THR A 36 -1.91 -6.48 -11.88
C THR A 36 -0.76 -5.59 -11.42
N GLY A 37 -0.42 -5.61 -10.14
CA GLY A 37 0.79 -4.94 -9.66
C GLY A 37 2.09 -5.47 -10.32
N PHE A 38 2.07 -6.65 -10.93
CA PHE A 38 3.24 -7.31 -11.52
C PHE A 38 3.23 -7.41 -13.04
N TYR A 39 2.05 -7.34 -13.63
CA TYR A 39 1.84 -7.51 -15.06
C TYR A 39 1.24 -6.24 -15.66
N SER A 40 1.91 -5.72 -16.67
CA SER A 40 1.43 -4.62 -17.52
C SER A 40 1.87 -4.93 -18.94
N TYR A 41 0.98 -4.71 -19.90
CA TYR A 41 1.25 -4.99 -21.31
C TYR A 41 2.49 -4.21 -21.79
N ASP A 42 3.43 -4.95 -22.39
CA ASP A 42 4.74 -4.46 -22.86
C ASP A 42 5.55 -3.64 -21.82
N ASN A 43 5.27 -3.84 -20.53
CA ASN A 43 5.82 -3.05 -19.41
C ASN A 43 5.63 -1.52 -19.54
N HIS A 44 4.66 -1.03 -20.33
CA HIS A 44 4.43 0.42 -20.49
C HIS A 44 4.19 1.14 -19.15
N TYR A 45 3.54 0.48 -18.20
CA TYR A 45 3.24 1.01 -16.87
C TYR A 45 4.19 0.54 -15.76
N GLY A 46 5.19 -0.29 -16.11
CA GLY A 46 6.14 -0.89 -15.17
C GLY A 46 5.51 -1.94 -14.24
N LYS A 47 6.16 -2.18 -13.09
CA LYS A 47 5.75 -3.20 -12.10
C LYS A 47 5.57 -2.57 -10.70
N PRO A 48 4.52 -1.76 -10.48
CA PRO A 48 4.33 -1.01 -9.23
C PRO A 48 4.22 -1.92 -7.98
N GLY A 49 3.74 -3.15 -8.15
CA GLY A 49 3.64 -4.14 -7.08
C GLY A 49 4.98 -4.52 -6.44
N LYS A 50 6.09 -4.50 -7.20
CA LYS A 50 7.43 -4.75 -6.62
C LYS A 50 7.79 -3.72 -5.55
N PHE A 51 7.48 -2.46 -5.84
CA PHE A 51 7.76 -1.35 -4.93
C PHE A 51 6.85 -1.42 -3.70
N LEU A 52 5.55 -1.63 -3.91
CA LEU A 52 4.57 -1.74 -2.83
C LEU A 52 4.82 -2.93 -1.90
N ILE A 53 5.25 -4.08 -2.43
CA ILE A 53 5.63 -5.24 -1.59
C ILE A 53 6.90 -4.95 -0.79
N PHE A 54 7.92 -4.35 -1.42
CA PHE A 54 9.16 -4.01 -0.72
C PHE A 54 8.89 -3.07 0.46
N PHE A 55 8.20 -1.95 0.21
CA PHE A 55 7.86 -0.98 1.24
C PHE A 55 6.84 -1.53 2.24
N GLY A 56 5.85 -2.32 1.81
CA GLY A 56 4.91 -3.01 2.70
C GLY A 56 5.59 -3.96 3.67
N THR A 57 6.61 -4.71 3.21
CA THR A 57 7.42 -5.58 4.06
C THR A 57 8.23 -4.76 5.07
N VAL A 58 8.82 -3.65 4.64
CA VAL A 58 9.56 -2.74 5.54
C VAL A 58 8.63 -2.16 6.62
N VAL A 59 7.43 -1.72 6.26
CA VAL A 59 6.42 -1.24 7.23
C VAL A 59 6.06 -2.34 8.23
N LEU A 60 5.83 -3.57 7.75
CA LEU A 60 5.48 -4.70 8.61
C LEU A 60 6.59 -4.96 9.65
N VAL A 61 7.85 -5.01 9.22
CA VAL A 61 9.01 -5.19 10.12
C VAL A 61 9.13 -4.03 11.12
N LEU A 62 8.97 -2.79 10.66
CA LEU A 62 9.03 -1.60 11.52
C LEU A 62 7.88 -1.53 12.53
N MET A 63 6.70 -2.05 12.19
CA MET A 63 5.56 -2.15 13.12
C MET A 63 5.80 -3.16 14.26
N ILE A 64 6.59 -4.22 14.01
CA ILE A 64 6.90 -5.24 15.01
C ILE A 64 8.00 -4.75 15.97
N LEU A 65 8.95 -3.93 15.49
CA LEU A 65 10.06 -3.44 16.31
C LEU A 65 9.60 -2.46 17.41
N PRO A 66 9.81 -2.75 18.71
CA PRO A 66 9.39 -1.87 19.81
C PRO A 66 10.42 -0.75 20.08
N LYS A 67 10.98 -0.12 19.03
CA LYS A 67 11.98 0.95 19.16
C LYS A 67 11.38 2.31 18.78
N VAL A 68 11.76 3.37 19.48
CA VAL A 68 11.26 4.74 19.22
C VAL A 68 11.65 5.22 17.83
N TRP A 69 12.88 4.92 17.40
CA TRP A 69 13.35 5.24 16.04
C TRP A 69 12.54 4.50 14.97
N ALA A 70 12.25 3.21 15.18
CA ALA A 70 11.44 2.41 14.26
C ALA A 70 10.03 2.99 14.05
N LYS A 71 9.43 3.59 15.09
CA LYS A 71 8.11 4.23 14.98
C LYS A 71 8.14 5.51 14.15
N ARG A 72 9.20 6.32 14.29
CA ARG A 72 9.37 7.55 13.50
C ARG A 72 9.63 7.24 12.04
N THR A 73 10.48 6.25 11.76
CA THR A 73 10.72 5.80 10.39
C THR A 73 9.48 5.15 9.80
N ASN A 74 8.71 4.37 10.58
CA ASN A 74 7.49 3.73 10.10
C ASN A 74 6.47 4.75 9.58
N LEU A 75 6.27 5.87 10.28
CA LEU A 75 5.38 6.94 9.83
C LEU A 75 5.80 7.50 8.46
N PHE A 76 7.10 7.75 8.28
CA PHE A 76 7.66 8.23 7.01
C PHE A 76 7.48 7.22 5.88
N VAL A 77 7.78 5.94 6.14
CA VAL A 77 7.66 4.84 5.19
C VAL A 77 6.19 4.61 4.81
N CYS A 78 5.25 4.67 5.75
CA CYS A 78 3.81 4.60 5.48
C CYS A 78 3.34 5.78 4.63
N ALA A 79 3.77 7.00 4.92
CA ALA A 79 3.43 8.19 4.11
C ALA A 79 3.92 8.06 2.67
N PHE A 80 5.15 7.58 2.49
CA PHE A 80 5.71 7.35 1.16
C PHE A 80 4.98 6.23 0.40
N THR A 81 4.62 5.15 1.08
CA THR A 81 3.82 4.06 0.52
C THR A 81 2.43 4.54 0.10
N ALA A 82 1.78 5.38 0.92
CA ALA A 82 0.49 5.98 0.59
C ALA A 82 0.60 6.90 -0.63
N ALA A 83 1.59 7.80 -0.68
CA ALA A 83 1.81 8.66 -1.83
C ALA A 83 2.05 7.86 -3.13
N TYR A 84 2.86 6.79 -3.06
CA TYR A 84 3.10 5.92 -4.20
C TYR A 84 1.84 5.15 -4.63
N SER A 85 1.01 4.71 -3.69
CA SER A 85 -0.27 4.04 -4.00
C SER A 85 -1.22 4.98 -4.74
N VAL A 86 -1.30 6.26 -4.35
CA VAL A 86 -2.11 7.28 -5.03
C VAL A 86 -1.56 7.57 -6.43
N LYS A 87 -0.25 7.74 -6.58
CA LYS A 87 0.40 7.86 -7.90
C LYS A 87 0.02 6.68 -8.79
N THR A 88 0.11 5.46 -8.26
CA THR A 88 -0.18 4.22 -8.99
C THR A 88 -1.65 4.15 -9.38
N PHE A 89 -2.55 4.53 -8.48
CA PHE A 89 -3.98 4.63 -8.77
C PHE A 89 -4.25 5.57 -9.95
N ILE A 90 -3.68 6.78 -9.93
CA ILE A 90 -3.85 7.75 -11.02
C ILE A 90 -3.32 7.17 -12.34
N LEU A 91 -2.10 6.63 -12.32
CA LEU A 91 -1.43 6.11 -13.49
C LEU A 91 -2.18 4.95 -14.17
N LEU A 92 -2.76 4.04 -13.39
CA LEU A 92 -3.56 2.93 -13.94
C LEU A 92 -5.02 3.30 -14.22
N ALA A 93 -5.57 4.33 -13.56
CA ALA A 93 -6.96 4.75 -13.75
C ALA A 93 -7.13 5.81 -14.87
N SER A 94 -6.04 6.41 -15.34
CA SER A 94 -6.06 7.39 -16.43
C SER A 94 -6.45 6.76 -17.77
N CYS A 95 -7.33 7.43 -18.50
CA CYS A 95 -7.69 7.03 -19.86
C CYS A 95 -6.58 7.46 -20.84
N TYR A 96 -6.33 6.63 -21.86
CA TYR A 96 -5.40 6.92 -22.96
C TYR A 96 -6.08 6.58 -24.28
N ASN A 97 -5.81 7.35 -25.33
CA ASN A 97 -6.31 7.09 -26.70
C ASN A 97 -7.82 6.76 -26.78
N ASN A 98 -8.67 7.50 -26.04
CA ASN A 98 -10.12 7.27 -25.93
C ASN A 98 -10.56 5.94 -25.29
N TYR A 99 -9.64 5.14 -24.74
CA TYR A 99 -9.96 3.96 -23.95
C TYR A 99 -9.81 4.24 -22.46
N CYS A 100 -10.85 3.92 -21.69
CA CYS A 100 -10.84 4.04 -20.24
C CYS A 100 -10.76 2.65 -19.60
N PRO A 101 -9.75 2.38 -18.76
CA PRO A 101 -9.63 1.10 -18.08
C PRO A 101 -10.76 0.91 -17.07
N GLN A 102 -11.29 -0.31 -16.98
CA GLN A 102 -12.26 -0.66 -15.94
C GLN A 102 -11.52 -0.83 -14.60
N LYS A 103 -11.91 -0.03 -13.61
CA LYS A 103 -11.31 -0.03 -12.27
C LYS A 103 -11.87 -1.20 -11.46
N LEU A 104 -11.04 -2.17 -11.12
CA LEU A 104 -11.44 -3.33 -10.31
C LEU A 104 -11.30 -3.02 -8.82
N PHE A 105 -11.93 -3.86 -8.00
CA PHE A 105 -12.00 -3.67 -6.54
C PHE A 105 -10.61 -3.59 -5.86
N SER A 106 -9.66 -4.39 -6.33
CA SER A 106 -8.29 -4.46 -5.78
C SER A 106 -7.52 -3.14 -5.89
N LEU A 107 -7.78 -2.32 -6.93
CA LEU A 107 -7.17 -1.01 -7.09
C LEU A 107 -7.60 -0.06 -5.95
N TYR A 108 -8.88 -0.07 -5.60
CA TYR A 108 -9.40 0.67 -4.45
C TYR A 108 -8.91 0.09 -3.13
N LEU A 109 -8.84 -1.25 -3.03
CA LEU A 109 -8.35 -1.95 -1.85
C LEU A 109 -6.90 -1.57 -1.53
N MET A 110 -6.03 -1.48 -2.56
CA MET A 110 -4.63 -1.07 -2.40
C MET A 110 -4.52 0.32 -1.75
N VAL A 111 -5.26 1.30 -2.26
CA VAL A 111 -5.24 2.68 -1.74
C VAL A 111 -5.83 2.72 -0.32
N ALA A 112 -6.94 2.02 -0.09
CA ALA A 112 -7.57 1.94 1.23
C ALA A 112 -6.60 1.34 2.27
N CYS A 113 -5.91 0.24 1.94
CA CYS A 113 -4.91 -0.35 2.82
C CYS A 113 -3.75 0.60 3.12
N ALA A 114 -3.26 1.35 2.14
CA ALA A 114 -2.17 2.29 2.35
C ALA A 114 -2.56 3.46 3.27
N VAL A 115 -3.78 4.00 3.13
CA VAL A 115 -4.33 5.02 4.03
C VAL A 115 -4.49 4.47 5.45
N VAL A 116 -5.01 3.25 5.56
CA VAL A 116 -5.18 2.57 6.85
C VAL A 116 -3.84 2.34 7.56
N MET A 117 -2.80 1.90 6.83
CA MET A 117 -1.44 1.76 7.36
C MET A 117 -0.88 3.09 7.87
N LEU A 118 -1.16 4.19 7.17
CA LEU A 118 -0.78 5.53 7.59
C LEU A 118 -1.47 5.91 8.90
N VAL A 119 -2.80 5.76 8.99
CA VAL A 119 -3.56 6.06 10.22
C VAL A 119 -3.06 5.21 11.39
N ALA A 120 -2.80 3.92 11.16
CA ALA A 120 -2.24 3.03 12.18
C ALA A 120 -0.83 3.46 12.63
N SER A 121 -0.01 3.99 11.73
CA SER A 121 1.34 4.47 12.05
C SER A 121 1.38 5.77 12.84
N VAL A 122 0.33 6.61 12.74
CA VAL A 122 0.19 7.87 13.51
C VAL A 122 -0.05 7.60 15.00
N PHE A 123 -0.73 6.49 15.34
CA PHE A 123 -1.06 6.13 16.73
C PHE A 123 -0.34 4.84 17.17
N PRO A 124 1.00 4.83 17.29
CA PRO A 124 1.72 3.64 17.68
C PRO A 124 1.56 3.40 19.19
N ASN A 125 1.30 2.15 19.57
CA ASN A 125 1.22 1.74 20.97
C ASN A 125 2.62 1.81 21.60
N ALA A 126 3.00 2.96 22.16
CA ALA A 126 4.29 3.21 22.80
C ALA A 126 4.09 3.44 24.30
N LYS A 127 4.62 2.53 25.12
CA LYS A 127 4.96 2.87 26.51
C LYS A 127 6.23 3.70 26.43
N ILE A 128 6.11 5.01 26.63
CA ILE A 128 7.26 5.90 26.73
C ILE A 128 7.89 5.62 28.10
N THR A 129 8.92 4.80 28.17
CA THR A 129 9.85 4.83 29.30
C THR A 129 10.74 6.05 29.09
N ALA A 130 10.57 7.05 29.95
CA ALA A 130 11.46 8.21 29.98
C ALA A 130 12.92 7.73 30.08
N PRO A 131 13.86 8.29 29.31
CA PRO A 131 15.27 8.06 29.58
C PRO A 131 15.58 8.58 31.00
N LYS A 132 16.21 7.73 31.82
CA LYS A 132 16.87 8.15 33.05
C LYS A 132 18.07 9.02 32.70
#